data_AF-A0A3D2DNE4-F1
#
_entry.id   AF-A0A3D2DNE4-F1
#
_cell.length_a   1.000
_cell.length_b   1.000
_cell.length_c   1.000
_cell.angle_alpha   90.00
_cell.angle_beta   90.00
_cell.angle_gamma   90.00
#
_symmetry.space_group_name_H-M   'P 1'
#
loop_
_entity.id
_entity.type
_entity.pdbx_description
1 polymer ?
#
loop_
_entity_poly.entity_id
_entity_poly.type
_entity_poly.pdbx_seq_one_letter_code
_entity_poly.pdbx_strand_id
1 'polypeptide(L)'
;MSNVYSVGNNRQLIIYAAGSNIFLRIAHFGGLERPIVLATDYNHGLNECVYNDTLYYTYISTDNSLHIKNIMESQSIYTVSGNNIPELYNPSICVCNHSLLLFYLKNNPLLKHLCLHCLSFGDIHNCTEAFPVPLPSCVTDISDYHIFKAGNTLFLYVNNRMFFIEEIGHIKEMRLVSEIKENDNNKNKLAACQAKINEQAAVINSIRLQYDELMNVASQYREEALKWRSKFM
;
A
#
# COMPACT_ATOMS: atom_id res chain seq x y z
N MET A 1 22.27 -12.39 2.78
CA MET A 1 22.55 -12.82 4.18
C MET A 1 21.47 -13.82 4.55
N SER A 2 21.82 -14.89 5.27
CA SER A 2 20.88 -15.96 5.67
C SER A 2 20.50 -15.77 7.14
N ASN A 3 19.21 -15.83 7.46
CA ASN A 3 18.79 -15.85 8.85
C ASN A 3 18.99 -17.22 9.49
N VAL A 4 19.22 -17.23 10.80
CA VAL A 4 19.42 -18.43 11.62
C VAL A 4 18.27 -18.54 12.61
N TYR A 5 17.50 -19.63 12.53
CA TYR A 5 16.30 -19.84 13.36
C TYR A 5 16.55 -20.91 14.41
N SER A 6 16.25 -20.65 15.68
CA SER A 6 16.33 -21.67 16.73
C SER A 6 15.13 -22.61 16.66
N VAL A 7 15.36 -23.93 16.74
CA VAL A 7 14.33 -24.98 16.62
C VAL A 7 14.19 -25.83 17.89
N GLY A 8 14.76 -25.37 19.01
CA GLY A 8 14.87 -26.15 20.24
C GLY A 8 16.04 -27.15 20.21
N ASN A 9 16.35 -27.74 21.37
CA ASN A 9 17.45 -28.72 21.54
C ASN A 9 18.83 -28.24 21.00
N ASN A 10 19.14 -26.94 21.12
CA ASN A 10 20.35 -26.32 20.58
C ASN A 10 20.56 -26.55 19.08
N ARG A 11 19.46 -26.71 18.33
CA ARG A 11 19.47 -26.79 16.87
C ARG A 11 19.09 -25.46 16.26
N GLN A 12 19.69 -25.18 15.12
CA GLN A 12 19.43 -24.00 14.33
C GLN A 12 19.12 -24.39 12.88
N LEU A 13 18.09 -23.81 12.28
CA LEU A 13 17.79 -23.89 10.85
C LEU A 13 18.43 -22.72 10.12
N ILE A 14 19.05 -23.03 8.99
CA ILE A 14 19.71 -22.08 8.10
C ILE A 14 19.17 -22.33 6.71
N ILE A 15 18.61 -21.29 6.09
CA ILE A 15 18.17 -21.31 4.69
C ILE A 15 19.07 -20.39 3.87
N TYR A 16 19.64 -20.87 2.78
CA TYR A 16 20.55 -20.09 1.96
C TYR A 16 20.51 -20.51 0.50
N ALA A 17 20.84 -19.58 -0.39
CA ALA A 17 21.01 -19.87 -1.80
C ALA A 17 22.49 -20.05 -2.15
N ALA A 18 22.80 -20.99 -3.06
CA ALA A 18 24.12 -21.14 -3.66
C ALA A 18 23.99 -21.65 -5.10
N GLY A 19 24.53 -20.87 -6.06
CA GLY A 19 24.24 -21.08 -7.47
C GLY A 19 22.74 -20.97 -7.74
N SER A 20 22.19 -21.89 -8.54
CA SER A 20 20.75 -21.95 -8.83
C SER A 20 19.95 -22.77 -7.82
N ASN A 21 20.48 -23.04 -6.63
CA ASN A 21 19.82 -23.89 -5.63
C ASN A 21 19.54 -23.13 -4.33
N ILE A 22 18.43 -23.48 -3.68
CA ILE A 22 18.13 -23.12 -2.29
C ILE A 22 18.35 -24.35 -1.43
N PHE A 23 19.05 -24.18 -0.32
CA PHE A 23 19.36 -25.23 0.64
C PHE A 23 18.79 -24.90 2.02
N LEU A 24 18.31 -25.95 2.70
CA LEU A 24 18.04 -25.95 4.12
C LEU A 24 19.12 -26.75 4.84
N ARG A 25 19.59 -26.26 5.97
CA ARG A 25 20.58 -26.96 6.78
C ARG A 25 20.26 -26.83 8.26
N ILE A 26 20.52 -27.89 9.00
CA ILE A 26 20.41 -27.90 10.46
C ILE A 26 21.84 -27.82 11.03
N ALA A 27 22.06 -26.84 11.90
CA ALA A 27 23.26 -26.72 12.71
C ALA A 27 22.95 -27.17 14.15
N HIS A 28 23.90 -27.83 14.79
CA HIS A 28 23.82 -28.22 16.21
C HIS A 28 25.20 -28.11 16.87
N PHE A 29 25.25 -28.25 18.19
CA PHE A 29 26.52 -28.23 18.93
C PHE A 29 27.38 -29.43 18.51
N GLY A 30 28.38 -29.19 17.64
CA GLY A 30 29.27 -30.22 17.11
C GLY A 30 29.34 -30.30 15.57
N GLY A 31 28.47 -29.61 14.83
CA GLY A 31 28.59 -29.57 13.37
C GLY A 31 27.36 -29.13 12.59
N LEU A 32 27.46 -29.28 11.27
CA LEU A 32 26.40 -29.02 10.30
C LEU A 32 25.92 -30.34 9.70
N GLU A 33 24.61 -30.54 9.65
CA GLU A 33 24.03 -31.66 8.92
C GLU A 33 24.19 -31.50 7.40
N ARG A 34 23.92 -32.58 6.66
CA ARG A 34 23.92 -32.52 5.20
C ARG A 34 22.82 -31.57 4.73
N PRO A 35 23.10 -30.70 3.74
CA PRO A 35 22.11 -29.75 3.26
C PRO A 35 21.01 -30.48 2.48
N ILE A 36 19.78 -30.04 2.66
CA ILE A 36 18.60 -30.50 1.93
C ILE A 36 18.34 -29.47 0.82
N VAL A 37 18.16 -29.94 -0.42
CA VAL A 37 17.81 -29.08 -1.55
C VAL A 37 16.32 -28.77 -1.49
N LEU A 38 15.96 -27.48 -1.46
CA LEU A 38 14.57 -27.00 -1.44
C LEU A 38 14.07 -26.54 -2.82
N ALA A 39 14.99 -26.05 -3.66
CA ALA A 39 14.72 -25.59 -5.03
C ALA A 39 16.01 -25.68 -5.87
N THR A 40 15.87 -25.88 -7.18
CA THR A 40 17.00 -26.04 -8.13
C THR A 40 16.95 -25.06 -9.31
N ASP A 41 15.99 -24.15 -9.27
CA ASP A 41 15.67 -23.15 -10.29
C ASP A 41 15.80 -21.72 -9.73
N TYR A 42 16.54 -21.54 -8.65
CA TYR A 42 16.74 -20.23 -8.03
C TYR A 42 17.51 -19.28 -8.93
N ASN A 43 17.05 -18.04 -9.02
CA ASN A 43 17.74 -16.93 -9.68
C ASN A 43 18.18 -15.88 -8.65
N HIS A 44 17.23 -15.24 -7.95
CA HIS A 44 17.51 -14.22 -6.94
C HIS A 44 16.32 -14.04 -5.97
N GLY A 45 16.41 -13.07 -5.05
CA GLY A 45 15.27 -12.68 -4.22
C GLY A 45 14.88 -13.66 -3.12
N LEU A 46 15.83 -14.41 -2.57
CA LEU A 46 15.57 -15.27 -1.41
C LEU A 46 15.22 -14.39 -0.21
N ASN A 47 14.02 -14.57 0.32
CA ASN A 47 13.54 -13.92 1.54
C ASN A 47 12.71 -14.92 2.36
N GLU A 48 12.74 -14.81 3.68
CA GLU A 48 12.19 -15.83 4.57
C GLU A 48 11.56 -15.25 5.83
N CYS A 49 10.56 -15.95 6.36
CA CYS A 49 9.96 -15.61 7.66
C CYS A 49 9.35 -16.85 8.32
N VAL A 50 9.16 -16.79 9.64
CA VAL A 50 8.50 -17.85 10.41
C VAL A 50 7.08 -17.43 10.73
N TYR A 51 6.14 -18.33 10.47
CA TYR A 51 4.72 -18.17 10.75
C TYR A 51 4.15 -19.51 11.22
N ASN A 52 3.38 -19.53 12.31
CA ASN A 52 2.80 -20.76 12.91
C ASN A 52 3.80 -21.93 12.97
N ASP A 53 4.96 -21.70 13.58
CA ASP A 53 6.08 -22.66 13.75
C ASP A 53 6.65 -23.26 12.45
N THR A 54 6.29 -22.70 11.30
CA THR A 54 6.75 -23.15 9.99
C THR A 54 7.58 -22.05 9.33
N LEU A 55 8.70 -22.45 8.72
CA LEU A 55 9.52 -21.53 7.92
C LEU A 55 8.94 -21.42 6.51
N TYR A 56 8.60 -20.19 6.14
CA TYR A 56 8.17 -19.81 4.80
C TYR A 56 9.30 -19.04 4.12
N TYR A 57 9.41 -19.21 2.81
CA TYR A 57 10.38 -18.51 2.01
C TYR A 57 9.82 -18.18 0.63
N THR A 58 10.38 -17.12 0.05
CA THR A 58 10.09 -16.67 -1.30
C THR A 58 11.34 -16.58 -2.11
N TYR A 59 11.23 -16.78 -3.41
CA TYR A 59 12.33 -16.56 -4.34
C TYR A 59 11.81 -16.29 -5.75
N ILE A 60 12.66 -15.68 -6.57
CA ILE A 60 12.48 -15.57 -8.00
C ILE A 60 13.23 -16.71 -8.69
N SER A 61 12.52 -17.48 -9.49
CA SER A 61 13.06 -18.59 -10.27
C SER A 61 13.70 -18.13 -11.59
N THR A 62 14.36 -19.06 -12.30
CA THR A 62 15.03 -18.79 -13.58
C THR A 62 14.09 -18.34 -14.70
N ASP A 63 12.79 -18.68 -14.62
CA ASP A 63 11.74 -18.20 -15.52
C ASP A 63 11.14 -16.86 -15.07
N ASN A 64 11.77 -16.18 -14.10
CA ASN A 64 11.33 -14.95 -13.47
C ASN A 64 10.02 -15.06 -12.65
N SER A 65 9.51 -16.27 -12.41
CA SER A 65 8.32 -16.46 -11.56
C SER A 65 8.67 -16.27 -10.08
N LEU A 66 7.73 -15.71 -9.30
CA LEU A 66 7.86 -15.58 -7.85
C LEU A 66 7.14 -16.76 -7.19
N HIS A 67 7.86 -17.47 -6.35
CA HIS A 67 7.34 -18.60 -5.59
C HIS A 67 7.24 -18.25 -4.11
N ILE A 68 6.16 -18.71 -3.47
CA ILE A 68 6.03 -18.80 -2.01
C ILE A 68 5.98 -20.27 -1.64
N LYS A 69 6.89 -20.70 -0.77
CA LYS A 69 6.98 -22.08 -0.30
C LYS A 69 7.08 -22.11 1.22
N ASN A 70 6.64 -23.22 1.79
CA ASN A 70 7.01 -23.61 3.14
C ASN A 70 8.02 -24.76 3.06
N ILE A 71 8.76 -25.01 4.14
CA ILE A 71 9.76 -26.10 4.19
C ILE A 71 9.16 -27.51 4.31
N MET A 72 7.85 -27.62 4.56
CA MET A 72 7.14 -28.89 4.79
C MET A 72 6.59 -29.48 3.49
N GLU A 73 6.33 -28.65 2.47
CA GLU A 73 5.69 -29.03 1.23
C GLU A 73 6.61 -28.87 0.01
N SER A 74 6.49 -29.81 -0.92
CA SER A 74 7.26 -29.79 -2.16
C SER A 74 6.76 -28.72 -3.14
N GLN A 75 5.45 -28.47 -3.16
CA GLN A 75 4.80 -27.54 -4.08
C GLN A 75 4.82 -26.10 -3.57
N SER A 76 4.65 -25.15 -4.49
CA SER A 76 4.46 -23.74 -4.10
C SER A 76 3.06 -23.53 -3.57
N ILE A 77 2.96 -22.83 -2.45
CA ILE A 77 1.69 -22.39 -1.87
C ILE A 77 1.06 -21.35 -2.80
N TYR A 78 1.90 -20.50 -3.39
CA TYR A 78 1.46 -19.47 -4.31
C TYR A 78 2.57 -19.15 -5.30
N THR A 79 2.18 -18.84 -6.54
CA THR A 79 3.10 -18.46 -7.61
C THR A 79 2.58 -17.24 -8.36
N VAL A 80 3.44 -16.27 -8.61
CA VAL A 80 3.17 -15.16 -9.53
C VAL A 80 3.98 -15.38 -10.81
N SER A 81 3.30 -15.38 -11.96
CA SER A 81 3.95 -15.54 -13.26
C SER A 81 4.96 -14.42 -13.53
N GLY A 82 6.14 -14.79 -14.02
CA GLY A 82 7.25 -13.87 -14.27
C GLY A 82 6.96 -12.74 -15.26
N ASN A 83 5.97 -12.85 -16.13
CA ASN A 83 5.53 -11.75 -17.00
C ASN A 83 5.02 -10.53 -16.21
N ASN A 84 4.59 -10.74 -14.97
CA ASN A 84 4.08 -9.68 -14.11
C ASN A 84 5.16 -9.03 -13.24
N ILE A 85 6.36 -9.60 -13.20
CA ILE A 85 7.40 -9.24 -12.24
C ILE A 85 8.50 -8.47 -12.98
N PRO A 86 8.92 -7.29 -12.48
CA PRO A 86 10.05 -6.59 -13.05
C PRO A 86 11.35 -7.38 -12.86
N GLU A 87 12.28 -7.23 -13.80
CA GLU A 87 13.60 -7.84 -13.67
C GLU A 87 14.37 -7.25 -12.48
N LEU A 88 15.07 -8.12 -11.74
CA LEU A 88 16.00 -7.76 -10.65
C LEU A 88 15.34 -7.15 -9.41
N TYR A 89 14.13 -7.59 -9.05
CA TYR A 89 13.43 -7.18 -7.84
C TYR A 89 13.38 -8.28 -6.76
N ASN A 90 13.50 -7.91 -5.48
CA ASN A 90 13.49 -8.86 -4.36
C ASN A 90 12.16 -8.85 -3.59
N PRO A 91 11.34 -9.92 -3.62
CA PRO A 91 10.12 -10.00 -2.83
C PRO A 91 10.42 -9.91 -1.32
N SER A 92 9.40 -9.58 -0.53
CA SER A 92 9.52 -9.60 0.93
C SER A 92 8.34 -10.34 1.54
N ILE A 93 8.63 -11.32 2.38
CA ILE A 93 7.63 -12.10 3.11
C ILE A 93 7.76 -11.81 4.60
N CYS A 94 6.63 -11.54 5.26
CA CYS A 94 6.64 -11.19 6.67
C CYS A 94 5.31 -11.52 7.34
N VAL A 95 5.27 -11.40 8.67
CA VAL A 95 4.07 -11.69 9.47
C VAL A 95 3.57 -10.43 10.14
N CYS A 96 2.28 -10.14 9.95
CA CYS A 96 1.53 -9.07 10.60
C CYS A 96 0.22 -9.63 11.16
N ASN A 97 -0.09 -9.38 12.44
CA ASN A 97 -1.35 -9.75 13.08
C ASN A 97 -1.89 -11.16 12.73
N HIS A 98 -1.05 -12.19 12.90
CA HIS A 98 -1.42 -13.58 12.59
C HIS A 98 -1.81 -13.79 11.12
N SER A 99 -1.19 -13.05 10.21
CA SER A 99 -1.29 -13.31 8.78
C SER A 99 0.06 -13.17 8.11
N LEU A 100 0.25 -14.00 7.10
CA LEU A 100 1.43 -13.99 6.26
C LEU A 100 1.20 -12.97 5.14
N LEU A 101 2.11 -12.02 5.01
CA LEU A 101 2.07 -10.97 3.99
C LEU A 101 3.20 -11.17 2.99
N LEU A 102 2.86 -11.09 1.71
CA LEU A 102 3.82 -11.00 0.61
C LEU A 102 3.78 -9.59 0.01
N PHE A 103 4.92 -8.92 0.01
CA PHE A 103 5.16 -7.71 -0.75
C PHE A 103 6.00 -8.04 -1.98
N TYR A 104 5.65 -7.46 -3.13
CA TYR A 104 6.42 -7.57 -4.37
C TYR A 104 6.07 -6.43 -5.34
N LEU A 105 6.99 -6.10 -6.24
CA LEU A 105 6.70 -5.18 -7.34
C LEU A 105 6.00 -5.89 -8.49
N LYS A 106 5.04 -5.20 -9.10
CA LYS A 106 4.35 -5.65 -10.30
C LYS A 106 4.45 -4.60 -11.39
N ASN A 107 4.59 -5.05 -12.64
CA ASN A 107 4.47 -4.18 -13.80
C ASN A 107 3.03 -3.67 -13.94
N ASN A 108 2.84 -2.35 -13.99
CA ASN A 108 1.55 -1.78 -14.32
C ASN A 108 1.38 -1.74 -15.86
N PRO A 109 0.48 -2.55 -16.44
CA PRO A 109 0.36 -2.66 -17.90
C PRO A 109 -0.16 -1.37 -18.55
N LEU A 110 -0.84 -0.49 -17.81
CA LEU A 110 -1.41 0.74 -18.34
C LEU A 110 -0.41 1.91 -18.28
N LEU A 111 0.40 1.95 -17.23
CA LEU A 111 1.21 3.12 -16.90
C LEU A 111 2.72 2.92 -17.14
N LYS A 112 3.18 1.69 -17.44
CA LYS A 112 4.61 1.32 -17.56
C LYS A 112 5.46 1.62 -16.31
N HIS A 113 4.81 1.97 -15.21
CA HIS A 113 5.40 2.20 -13.91
C HIS A 113 5.31 0.91 -13.06
N LEU A 114 6.20 0.76 -12.09
CA LEU A 114 6.09 -0.35 -11.12
C LEU A 114 5.15 0.05 -9.99
N CYS A 115 4.37 -0.90 -9.51
CA CYS A 115 3.51 -0.72 -8.36
C CYS A 115 3.81 -1.77 -7.28
N LEU A 116 3.84 -1.31 -6.02
CA LEU A 116 3.88 -2.23 -4.90
C LEU A 116 2.57 -3.01 -4.83
N HIS A 117 2.67 -4.32 -4.73
CA HIS A 117 1.57 -5.19 -4.37
C HIS A 117 1.83 -5.79 -2.99
N CYS A 118 0.75 -5.94 -2.23
CA CYS A 118 0.74 -6.69 -0.99
C CYS A 118 -0.42 -7.70 -1.02
N LEU A 119 -0.10 -8.95 -0.71
CA LEU A 119 -1.06 -10.04 -0.59
C LEU A 119 -1.03 -10.56 0.85
N SER A 120 -2.21 -10.83 1.39
CA SER A 120 -2.38 -11.52 2.67
C SER A 120 -2.83 -12.95 2.42
N PHE A 121 -2.22 -13.88 3.14
CA PHE A 121 -2.62 -15.28 3.20
C PHE A 121 -3.25 -15.52 4.57
N GLY A 122 -4.48 -16.04 4.58
CA GLY A 122 -5.23 -16.37 5.80
C GLY A 122 -4.66 -17.58 6.55
N ASP A 123 -5.44 -18.18 7.46
CA ASP A 123 -4.98 -19.32 8.26
C ASP A 123 -4.66 -20.53 7.35
N ILE A 124 -3.37 -20.89 7.28
CA ILE A 124 -2.77 -21.55 6.11
C ILE A 124 -3.11 -23.05 6.00
N HIS A 125 -3.95 -23.57 6.90
CA HIS A 125 -4.41 -24.96 6.79
C HIS A 125 -5.24 -25.25 5.51
N ASN A 126 -5.67 -24.23 4.75
CA ASN A 126 -6.37 -24.37 3.46
C ASN A 126 -6.05 -23.23 2.46
N CYS A 127 -4.81 -22.71 2.42
CA CYS A 127 -4.47 -21.53 1.61
C CYS A 127 -4.35 -21.80 0.10
N THR A 128 -5.47 -21.71 -0.62
CA THR A 128 -5.49 -21.49 -2.07
C THR A 128 -5.81 -20.05 -2.47
N GLU A 129 -6.23 -19.20 -1.52
CA GLU A 129 -6.67 -17.83 -1.80
C GLU A 129 -5.74 -16.78 -1.16
N ALA A 130 -5.24 -15.88 -2.01
CA ALA A 130 -4.45 -14.71 -1.62
C ALA A 130 -5.33 -13.46 -1.73
N PHE A 131 -5.41 -12.66 -0.66
CA PHE A 131 -6.25 -11.47 -0.62
C PHE A 131 -5.41 -10.21 -0.83
N PRO A 132 -5.76 -9.33 -1.78
CA PRO A 132 -5.05 -8.08 -1.97
C PRO A 132 -5.24 -7.17 -0.76
N VAL A 133 -4.13 -6.68 -0.20
CA VAL A 133 -4.16 -5.70 0.88
C VAL A 133 -4.15 -4.29 0.26
N PRO A 134 -5.10 -3.42 0.63
CA PRO A 134 -5.11 -2.05 0.12
C PRO A 134 -3.86 -1.30 0.60
N LEU A 135 -3.14 -0.71 -0.36
CA LEU A 135 -1.96 0.11 -0.10
C LEU A 135 -2.24 1.59 -0.40
N PRO A 136 -1.51 2.54 0.23
CA PRO A 136 -1.64 3.96 -0.07
C PRO A 136 -1.38 4.27 -1.55
N SER A 137 -2.10 5.24 -2.13
CA SER A 137 -1.95 5.57 -3.56
C SER A 137 -0.55 6.03 -3.97
N CYS A 138 0.28 6.49 -3.03
CA CYS A 138 1.66 6.89 -3.27
C CYS A 138 2.65 5.73 -3.51
N VAL A 139 2.20 4.48 -3.46
CA VAL A 139 3.03 3.29 -3.77
C VAL A 139 2.97 2.87 -5.25
N THR A 140 2.44 3.75 -6.10
CA THR A 140 2.51 3.64 -7.56
C THR A 140 3.71 4.42 -8.08
N ASP A 141 4.37 3.92 -9.12
CA ASP A 141 5.59 4.50 -9.68
C ASP A 141 6.73 4.56 -8.67
N ILE A 142 7.15 3.36 -8.25
CA ILE A 142 8.23 3.17 -7.29
C ILE A 142 9.37 2.40 -7.94
N SER A 143 10.61 2.72 -7.61
CA SER A 143 11.76 1.95 -8.09
C SER A 143 12.13 0.81 -7.14
N ASP A 144 11.86 0.99 -5.85
CA ASP A 144 12.21 0.05 -4.79
C ASP A 144 11.32 0.26 -3.56
N TYR A 145 11.29 -0.74 -2.68
CA TYR A 145 10.73 -0.63 -1.34
C TYR A 145 11.55 -1.42 -0.33
N HIS A 146 11.45 -1.06 0.93
CA HIS A 146 12.01 -1.84 2.03
C HIS A 146 10.96 -2.12 3.08
N ILE A 147 10.90 -3.38 3.51
CA ILE A 147 10.13 -3.82 4.67
C ILE A 147 11.09 -4.15 5.79
N PHE A 148 10.86 -3.60 6.98
CA PHE A 148 11.54 -4.05 8.18
C PHE A 148 10.55 -4.21 9.32
N LYS A 149 10.85 -5.15 10.22
CA LYS A 149 10.01 -5.47 11.38
C LYS A 149 10.69 -4.96 12.64
N ALA A 150 9.95 -4.25 13.50
CA ALA A 150 10.38 -3.91 14.84
C ALA A 150 9.29 -4.29 15.83
N GLY A 151 9.55 -5.33 16.64
CA GLY A 151 8.53 -5.93 17.49
C GLY A 151 7.35 -6.48 16.67
N ASN A 152 6.14 -6.03 16.98
CA ASN A 152 4.92 -6.43 16.29
C ASN A 152 4.53 -5.50 15.13
N THR A 153 5.28 -4.42 14.92
CA THR A 153 4.98 -3.43 13.89
C THR A 153 5.84 -3.67 12.65
N LEU A 154 5.21 -3.65 11.48
CA LEU A 154 5.91 -3.61 10.21
C LEU A 154 6.07 -2.18 9.74
N PHE A 155 7.23 -1.87 9.20
CA PHE A 155 7.54 -0.60 8.58
C PHE A 155 7.79 -0.79 7.10
N LEU A 156 7.13 0.03 6.29
CA LEU A 156 7.29 0.10 4.85
C LEU A 156 7.94 1.43 4.50
N TYR A 157 9.12 1.36 3.88
CA TYR A 157 9.78 2.52 3.31
C TYR A 157 9.67 2.47 1.78
N VAL A 158 9.09 3.51 1.19
CA VAL A 158 8.82 3.59 -0.25
C VAL A 158 8.73 5.06 -0.67
N ASN A 159 9.35 5.43 -1.80
CA ASN A 159 9.36 6.81 -2.32
C ASN A 159 9.72 7.87 -1.27
N ASN A 160 10.77 7.61 -0.47
CA ASN A 160 11.22 8.47 0.64
C ASN A 160 10.18 8.75 1.73
N ARG A 161 9.15 7.91 1.83
CA ARG A 161 8.12 7.97 2.85
C ARG A 161 8.17 6.69 3.68
N MET A 162 7.91 6.84 4.95
CA MET A 162 7.85 5.72 5.88
C MET A 162 6.41 5.52 6.34
N PHE A 163 5.95 4.28 6.29
CA PHE A 163 4.64 3.87 6.75
C PHE A 163 4.82 2.81 7.82
N PHE A 164 3.89 2.75 8.76
CA PHE A 164 3.79 1.64 9.69
C PHE A 164 2.46 0.91 9.49
N ILE A 165 2.52 -0.41 9.61
CA ILE A 165 1.40 -1.32 9.43
C ILE A 165 1.18 -1.99 10.79
N GLU A 166 0.14 -1.53 11.48
CA GLU A 166 -0.31 -2.10 12.76
C GLU A 166 -1.28 -3.25 12.54
N GLU A 167 -2.06 -3.18 11.46
CA GLU A 167 -3.08 -4.14 11.11
C GLU A 167 -3.22 -4.21 9.59
N ILE A 168 -3.67 -5.36 9.10
CA ILE A 168 -3.86 -5.59 7.66
C ILE A 168 -4.84 -4.55 7.13
N GLY A 169 -4.43 -3.81 6.10
CA GLY A 169 -5.20 -2.71 5.51
C GLY A 169 -5.15 -1.38 6.27
N HIS A 170 -4.59 -1.35 7.49
CA HIS A 170 -4.40 -0.14 8.28
C HIS A 170 -2.96 0.37 8.18
N ILE A 171 -2.67 1.02 7.06
CA ILE A 171 -1.35 1.56 6.74
C ILE A 171 -1.35 3.07 7.01
N LYS A 172 -0.49 3.51 7.92
CA LYS A 172 -0.39 4.92 8.33
C LYS A 172 0.97 5.48 7.94
N GLU A 173 0.97 6.66 7.33
CA GLU A 173 2.19 7.38 6.98
C GLU A 173 2.78 8.05 8.24
N MET A 174 4.07 7.86 8.48
CA MET A 174 4.80 8.58 9.49
C MET A 174 5.12 9.97 8.96
N ARG A 175 4.57 11.00 9.62
CA ARG A 175 4.79 12.40 9.25
C ARG A 175 5.46 13.14 10.40
N LEU A 176 6.23 14.18 10.05
CA LEU A 176 6.81 15.07 11.05
C LEU A 176 5.68 15.83 11.77
N VAL A 177 5.80 15.97 13.10
CA VAL A 177 4.80 16.67 13.92
C VAL A 177 4.58 18.12 13.45
N SER A 178 5.59 18.76 12.87
CA SER A 178 5.48 20.10 12.28
C SER A 178 4.52 20.14 11.09
N GLU A 179 4.56 19.14 10.20
CA GLU A 179 3.71 19.07 9.01
C GLU A 179 2.23 18.85 9.37
N ILE A 180 1.97 18.13 10.47
CA ILE A 180 0.62 17.92 10.98
C ILE A 180 0.03 19.25 11.47
N LYS A 181 0.79 20.02 12.26
CA LYS A 181 0.35 21.32 12.78
C LYS A 181 0.12 22.35 11.69
N GLU A 182 0.95 22.36 10.65
CA GLU A 182 0.75 23.23 9.48
C GLU A 182 -0.50 22.85 8.69
N ASN A 183 -0.77 21.55 8.50
CA ASN A 183 -1.99 21.10 7.82
C ASN A 183 -3.26 21.47 8.59
N ASP A 184 -3.27 21.31 9.91
CA ASP A 184 -4.43 21.71 10.73
C ASP A 184 -4.67 23.21 10.67
N ASN A 185 -3.60 24.02 10.74
CA ASN A 185 -3.70 25.47 10.55
C ASN A 185 -4.24 25.84 9.16
N ASN A 186 -3.77 25.17 8.11
CA ASN A 186 -4.24 25.42 6.75
C ASN A 186 -5.69 25.00 6.56
N LYS A 187 -6.12 23.88 7.15
CA LYS A 187 -7.50 23.41 7.14
C LYS A 187 -8.44 24.40 7.84
N ASN A 188 -8.02 24.95 8.98
CA ASN A 188 -8.76 25.97 9.70
C ASN A 188 -8.88 27.28 8.90
N LYS A 189 -7.79 27.72 8.24
CA LYS A 189 -7.81 28.88 7.34
C LYS A 189 -8.73 28.66 6.14
N LEU A 190 -8.74 27.46 5.57
CA LEU A 190 -9.60 27.09 4.45
C LEU A 190 -11.08 27.13 4.86
N ALA A 191 -11.42 26.56 6.02
CA ALA A 191 -12.79 26.59 6.55
C ALA A 191 -13.27 28.04 6.80
N ALA A 192 -12.41 28.88 7.37
CA ALA A 192 -12.71 30.29 7.58
C ALA A 192 -12.88 31.05 6.25
N CYS A 193 -12.08 30.73 5.24
CA CYS A 193 -12.23 31.30 3.90
C CYS A 193 -13.56 30.88 3.25
N GLN A 194 -13.92 29.60 3.38
CA GLN A 194 -15.19 29.08 2.86
C GLN A 194 -16.40 29.74 3.52
N ALA A 195 -16.34 29.99 4.84
CA ALA A 195 -17.40 30.72 5.54
C ALA A 195 -17.59 32.14 4.97
N LYS A 196 -16.49 32.87 4.73
CA LYS A 196 -16.54 34.21 4.10
C LYS A 196 -17.10 34.18 2.69
N ILE A 197 -16.74 33.17 1.89
CA ILE A 197 -17.32 33.00 0.54
C ILE A 197 -18.83 32.79 0.63
N ASN A 198 -19.30 31.98 1.57
CA ASN A 198 -20.73 31.72 1.75
C ASN A 198 -21.47 32.98 2.21
N GLU A 199 -20.90 33.77 3.13
CA GLU A 199 -21.45 35.06 3.54
C GLU A 199 -21.54 36.04 2.36
N GLN A 200 -20.47 36.17 1.58
CA GLN A 200 -20.46 37.04 0.39
C GLN A 200 -21.49 36.57 -0.65
N ALA A 201 -21.64 35.26 -0.86
CA ALA A 201 -22.64 34.71 -1.76
C ALA A 201 -24.07 35.05 -1.30
N ALA A 202 -24.34 35.00 0.01
CA ALA A 202 -25.63 35.40 0.58
C ALA A 202 -25.91 36.90 0.36
N VAL A 203 -24.91 37.76 0.57
CA VAL A 203 -25.04 39.20 0.29
C VAL A 203 -25.30 39.47 -1.18
N ILE A 204 -24.58 38.82 -2.10
CA ILE A 204 -24.80 38.96 -3.54
C ILE A 204 -26.23 38.56 -3.91
N ASN A 205 -26.74 37.46 -3.37
CA ASN A 205 -28.11 37.02 -3.61
C ASN A 205 -29.15 38.03 -3.10
N SER A 206 -28.91 38.63 -1.92
CA SER A 206 -29.79 39.68 -1.39
C SER A 206 -29.80 40.93 -2.28
N ILE A 207 -28.63 41.36 -2.76
CA ILE A 207 -28.53 42.52 -3.67
C ILE A 207 -29.23 42.24 -5.00
N ARG A 208 -29.10 41.02 -5.55
CA ARG A 208 -29.82 40.62 -6.77
C ARG A 208 -31.34 40.69 -6.59
N LEU A 209 -31.86 40.16 -5.49
CA LEU A 209 -33.29 40.24 -5.16
C LEU A 209 -33.78 41.69 -5.07
N GLN A 210 -33.04 42.55 -4.36
CA GLN A 210 -33.38 43.97 -4.25
C GLN A 210 -33.37 44.67 -5.62
N TYR A 211 -32.40 44.34 -6.48
CA TYR A 211 -32.33 44.89 -7.83
C TYR A 211 -33.54 44.46 -8.69
N ASP A 212 -33.91 43.18 -8.63
CA ASP A 212 -35.05 42.64 -9.37
C ASP A 212 -36.38 43.28 -8.94
N GLU A 213 -36.57 43.48 -7.62
CA GLU A 213 -37.72 44.20 -7.07
C GLU A 213 -37.79 45.64 -7.60
N LEU A 214 -36.67 46.35 -7.58
CA LEU A 214 -36.59 47.75 -8.01
C LEU A 214 -36.85 47.89 -9.52
N MET A 215 -36.32 46.95 -10.32
CA MET A 215 -36.61 46.89 -11.76
C MET A 215 -38.07 46.58 -12.07
N ASN A 216 -38.72 45.74 -11.26
CA ASN A 216 -40.15 45.44 -11.41
C ASN A 216 -40.99 46.69 -11.12
N VAL A 217 -40.71 47.38 -10.02
CA VAL A 217 -41.38 48.64 -9.65
C VAL A 217 -41.19 49.71 -10.73
N ALA A 218 -39.96 49.91 -11.22
CA ALA A 218 -39.69 50.86 -12.29
C ALA A 218 -40.43 50.52 -13.59
N SER A 219 -40.55 49.24 -13.93
CA SER A 219 -41.31 48.76 -15.09
C SER A 219 -42.81 49.05 -14.93
N GLN A 220 -43.38 48.83 -13.75
CA GLN A 220 -44.78 49.16 -13.46
C GLN A 220 -45.06 50.66 -13.62
N TYR A 221 -44.22 51.53 -13.04
CA TYR A 221 -44.36 52.98 -13.22
C TYR A 221 -44.26 53.41 -14.68
N ARG A 222 -43.34 52.79 -15.45
CA ARG A 222 -43.20 53.05 -16.88
C ARG A 222 -44.47 52.66 -17.65
N GLU A 223 -45.02 51.47 -17.40
CA GLU A 223 -46.24 51.02 -18.04
C GLU A 223 -47.45 51.91 -17.69
N GLU A 224 -47.55 52.33 -16.42
CA GLU A 224 -48.62 53.20 -15.97
C GLU A 224 -48.53 54.59 -16.61
N ALA A 225 -47.32 55.16 -16.68
CA ALA A 225 -47.07 56.42 -17.39
C ALA A 225 -47.43 56.32 -18.88
N LEU A 226 -47.14 55.20 -19.54
CA LEU A 226 -47.55 54.93 -20.92
C LEU A 226 -49.08 54.89 -21.07
N LYS A 227 -49.79 54.23 -20.14
CA LYS A 227 -51.27 54.20 -20.10
C LYS A 227 -51.88 55.59 -19.92
N TRP A 228 -51.31 56.42 -19.05
CA TRP A 228 -51.77 57.79 -18.85
C TRP A 228 -51.53 58.64 -20.10
N ARG A 229 -50.35 58.52 -20.73
CA ARG A 229 -50.04 59.20 -21.99
C ARG A 229 -51.05 58.87 -23.09
N SER A 230 -51.44 57.60 -23.23
CA SER A 230 -52.41 57.17 -24.25
C SER A 230 -53.86 57.61 -23.97
N LYS A 231 -54.17 58.12 -22.78
CA LYS A 231 -55.50 58.67 -22.45
C LYS A 231 -55.65 60.15 -22.82
N PHE A 232 -54.54 60.85 -23.00
CA PHE A 232 -54.51 62.31 -23.25
C PHE A 232 -53.95 62.67 -24.64
N MET A 233 -53.66 61.68 -25.48
CA MET A 233 -53.44 61.81 -26.93
C MET A 233 -54.60 61.14 -27.66
#